data_AF-A0A127QC94-F1
#
_entry.id   AF-A0A127QC94-F1
#
_cell.length_a   1.000
_cell.length_b   1.000
_cell.length_c   1.000
_cell.angle_alpha   90.00
_cell.angle_beta   90.00
_cell.angle_gamma   90.00
#
_symmetry.space_group_name_H-M   'P 1'
#
loop_
_entity.id
_entity.type
_entity.pdbx_description
1 polymer ?
#
loop_
_entity_poly.entity_id
_entity_poly.type
_entity_poly.pdbx_seq_one_letter_code
_entity_poly.pdbx_strand_id
1 'polypeptide(L)' 'MHKVKSPPLKIGTDIASAKTLFLRIPPELHAALVVAAGGEQQKRGERVSVNWLAAKILAKAMDLDVIE' A
#
# COMPACT_ATOMS: atom_id res chain seq x y z
N MET A 1 11.94 8.02 23.40
CA MET A 1 11.33 7.80 22.07
C MET A 1 9.83 7.60 22.26
N HIS A 2 9.02 8.63 22.03
CA HIS A 2 7.56 8.46 22.02
C HIS A 2 7.16 7.81 20.69
N LYS A 3 6.85 6.51 20.70
CA LYS A 3 6.08 5.90 19.62
C LYS A 3 4.72 6.59 19.63
N VAL A 4 4.54 7.56 18.74
CA VAL A 4 3.22 8.08 18.41
C VAL A 4 2.42 6.84 18.01
N LYS A 5 1.40 6.48 18.80
CA LYS A 5 0.47 5.42 18.46
C LYS A 5 -0.36 5.93 17.29
N SER A 6 0.21 5.87 16.09
CA SER A 6 -0.49 6.18 14.87
C SER A 6 -1.71 5.25 14.82
N PRO A 7 -2.93 5.79 14.74
CA PRO A 7 -4.11 4.95 14.62
C PRO A 7 -3.95 4.09 13.35
N PRO A 8 -4.47 2.85 13.37
CA PRO A 8 -4.33 1.95 12.25
C PRO A 8 -4.95 2.56 11.01
N LEU A 9 -4.15 2.67 9.95
CA LEU A 9 -4.61 3.19 8.66
C LEU A 9 -5.50 2.13 8.01
N LYS A 10 -6.77 2.46 7.78
CA LYS A 10 -7.69 1.60 7.01
C LYS A 10 -7.59 1.94 5.54
N ILE A 11 -7.11 1.00 4.72
CA ILE A 11 -7.06 1.21 3.27
C ILE A 11 -8.48 1.11 2.70
N GLY A 12 -9.01 2.22 2.18
CA GLY A 12 -10.27 2.25 1.44
C GLY A 12 -11.41 3.06 2.09
N THR A 13 -11.30 3.48 3.34
CA THR A 13 -12.36 4.25 4.05
C THR A 13 -11.97 5.68 4.40
N ASP A 14 -10.67 5.98 4.56
CA ASP A 14 -10.17 7.35 4.86
C ASP A 14 -9.95 8.24 3.63
N ILE A 15 -10.59 7.90 2.50
CA ILE A 15 -10.38 8.59 1.21
C ILE A 15 -10.84 10.06 1.25
N ALA A 16 -11.82 10.40 2.10
CA ALA A 16 -12.30 11.78 2.21
C ALA A 16 -11.26 12.78 2.74
N SER A 17 -10.19 12.31 3.42
CA SER A 17 -9.10 13.14 3.95
C SER A 17 -7.72 12.82 3.34
N ALA A 18 -7.59 11.74 2.56
CA ALA A 18 -6.31 11.30 2.04
C ALA A 18 -5.91 12.11 0.80
N LYS A 19 -4.87 12.94 0.91
CA LYS A 19 -4.24 13.56 -0.27
C LYS A 19 -3.66 12.47 -1.16
N THR A 20 -4.20 12.32 -2.37
CA THR A 20 -3.62 11.46 -3.40
C THR A 20 -2.22 11.97 -3.77
N LEU A 21 -1.21 11.12 -3.61
CA LEU A 21 0.17 11.40 -4.03
C LEU A 21 0.50 10.60 -5.29
N PHE A 22 1.06 11.27 -6.30
CA PHE A 22 1.57 10.61 -7.50
C PHE A 22 3.07 10.36 -7.37
N LEU A 23 3.47 9.09 -7.34
CA LEU A 23 4.88 8.70 -7.28
C LEU A 23 5.41 8.49 -8.69
N ARG A 24 6.51 9.18 -9.02
CA ARG A 24 7.32 8.85 -10.20
C ARG A 24 8.33 7.80 -9.80
N ILE A 25 8.23 6.62 -10.41
CA ILE A 25 9.12 5.49 -10.17
C ILE A 25 9.73 5.01 -11.49
N PRO A 26 10.90 4.36 -11.46
CA PRO A 26 11.47 3.71 -12.64
C PRO A 26 10.52 2.66 -13.23
N PRO A 27 10.48 2.47 -14.57
CA PRO A 27 9.63 1.47 -15.21
C PRO A 27 9.82 0.05 -14.67
N GLU A 28 11.05 -0.31 -14.30
CA GLU A 28 11.41 -1.61 -13.76
C GLU A 28 10.75 -1.85 -12.40
N LEU A 29 10.72 -0.82 -11.55
CA LEU A 29 10.05 -0.88 -10.25
C LEU A 29 8.53 -0.98 -10.42
N HIS A 30 7.96 -0.24 -11.39
CA HIS A 30 6.54 -0.36 -11.69
C HIS A 30 6.19 -1.78 -12.17
N ALA A 31 6.97 -2.36 -13.07
CA ALA A 31 6.77 -3.74 -13.53
C ALA A 31 6.86 -4.76 -12.39
N ALA A 32 7.84 -4.61 -11.48
CA ALA A 32 7.96 -5.46 -10.31
C ALA A 32 6.72 -5.39 -9.40
N LEU A 33 6.16 -4.20 -9.18
CA LEU A 33 4.92 -4.01 -8.41
C LEU A 33 3.71 -4.67 -9.09
N VAL A 34 3.61 -4.60 -10.42
CA VAL A 34 2.54 -5.26 -11.19
C VAL A 34 2.62 -6.78 -11.02
N VAL A 35 3.80 -7.37 -11.18
CA VAL A 35 4.01 -8.82 -11.01
C VAL A 35 3.68 -9.25 -9.57
N ALA A 36 4.15 -8.49 -8.57
CA ALA A 36 3.87 -8.77 -7.17
C ALA A 36 2.36 -8.68 -6.84
N ALA A 37 1.65 -7.69 -7.40
CA ALA A 37 0.20 -7.57 -7.25
C ALA A 37 -0.54 -8.76 -7.88
N GLY A 38 -0.09 -9.24 -9.03
CA GLY A 38 -0.62 -10.46 -9.67
C GLY A 38 -0.44 -11.70 -8.79
N GLY A 39 0.74 -11.88 -8.20
CA GLY A 39 1.00 -12.97 -7.26
C GLY A 39 0.14 -12.89 -5.99
N GLU A 40 -0.11 -11.69 -5.46
CA GLU A 40 -0.97 -11.51 -4.28
C GLU A 40 -2.45 -11.75 -4.61
N GLN A 41 -2.91 -11.31 -5.78
CA GLN A 41 -4.25 -11.59 -6.28
C GLN A 41 -4.51 -13.10 -6.44
N GLN A 42 -3.53 -13.86 -6.93
CA GLN A 42 -3.65 -15.33 -7.03
C GLN A 42 -3.76 -16.01 -5.66
N LYS A 43 -3.03 -15.52 -4.66
CA LYS A 43 -3.09 -16.06 -3.29
C LYS A 43 -4.42 -15.76 -2.60
N ARG A 44 -4.95 -14.54 -2.79
CA ARG A 44 -6.18 -14.07 -2.14
C ARG A 44 -7.45 -14.47 -2.87
N GLY A 45 -7.37 -14.79 -4.17
CA GLY A 45 -8.56 -15.00 -5.00
C GLY A 45 -9.35 -13.72 -5.28
N GLU A 46 -8.82 -12.56 -4.89
CA GLU A 46 -9.48 -11.25 -4.98
C GLU A 46 -8.61 -10.25 -5.73
N ARG A 47 -9.24 -9.26 -6.36
CA ARG A 47 -8.52 -8.24 -7.14
C ARG A 47 -7.64 -7.39 -6.23
N VAL A 48 -6.33 -7.48 -6.41
CA VAL A 48 -5.35 -6.65 -5.70
C VAL A 48 -4.87 -5.54 -6.64
N SER A 49 -5.04 -4.29 -6.24
CA SER A 49 -4.54 -3.16 -7.02
C SER A 49 -3.05 -2.90 -6.74
N VAL A 50 -2.31 -2.46 -7.76
CA VAL A 50 -0.91 -2.03 -7.63
C VAL A 50 -0.77 -0.92 -6.59
N ASN A 51 -1.74 0.02 -6.56
CA ASN A 51 -1.76 1.13 -5.61
C ASN A 51 -1.90 0.64 -4.16
N TRP A 52 -2.78 -0.32 -3.92
CA TRP A 52 -2.94 -0.94 -2.60
C TRP A 52 -1.65 -1.61 -2.15
N LEU A 53 -1.02 -2.39 -3.04
CA LEU A 53 0.22 -3.08 -2.72
C LEU A 53 1.36 -2.09 -2.43
N ALA A 54 1.48 -1.04 -3.24
CA ALA A 54 2.46 0.02 -3.04
C ALA A 54 2.24 0.73 -1.69
N ALA A 55 1.00 1.08 -1.35
CA ALA A 55 0.67 1.71 -0.08
C ALA A 55 1.05 0.80 1.12
N LYS A 56 0.75 -0.50 1.03
CA LYS A 56 1.09 -1.48 2.07
C LYS A 56 2.61 -1.62 2.25
N ILE A 57 3.38 -1.67 1.15
CA ILE A 57 4.84 -1.74 1.19
C ILE A 57 5.42 -0.47 1.83
N LEU A 58 4.93 0.71 1.43
CA LEU A 58 5.38 1.99 1.98
C LEU A 58 5.09 2.12 3.47
N ALA A 59 3.87 1.77 3.88
CA ALA A 59 3.49 1.79 5.29
C ALA A 59 4.38 0.85 6.12
N LYS A 60 4.62 -0.38 5.64
CA LYS A 60 5.53 -1.33 6.30
C LYS A 60 6.96 -0.80 6.40
N ALA A 61 7.48 -0.17 5.35
CA ALA A 61 8.81 0.44 5.36
C ALA A 61 8.93 1.60 6.36
N MET A 62 7.80 2.22 6.73
CA MET A 62 7.71 3.32 7.69
C MET A 62 7.31 2.86 9.10
N ASP A 63 7.24 1.55 9.37
CA ASP A 63 6.75 0.98 10.64
C ASP A 63 5.32 1.45 11.00
N LEU A 64 4.47 1.69 9.99
CA LEU A 64 3.07 2.05 10.15
C LEU A 64 2.18 0.80 10.14
N ASP A 65 1.30 0.71 11.13
CA ASP A 65 0.36 -0.40 11.27
C ASP A 65 -0.88 -0.15 10.38
N VAL A 66 -1.07 -1.01 9.38
CA VAL A 66 -2.16 -0.91 8.39
C VAL A 66 -3.10 -2.08 8.61
N ILE A 67 -4.35 -1.79 8.97
CA ILE A 67 -5.39 -2.80 9.16
C ILE A 67 -6.16 -2.94 7.84
N GLU A 68 -6.29 -4.19 7.38
CA GLU A 68 -7.07 -4.59 6.21
C GLU A 68 -8.58 -4.52 6.46
#